data_AF-A0A4R5DEM0-F1
#
_entry.id   AF-A0A4R5DEM0-F1
#
_cell.length_a   1.000
_cell.length_b   1.000
_cell.length_c   1.000
_cell.angle_alpha   90.00
_cell.angle_beta   90.00
_cell.angle_gamma   90.00
#
_symmetry.space_group_name_H-M   'P 1'
#
loop_
_entity.id
_entity.type
_entity.pdbx_description
1 polymer ?
#
loop_
_entity_poly.entity_id
_entity_poly.type
_entity_poly.pdbx_seq_one_letter_code
_entity_poly.pdbx_strand_id
1 'polypeptide(L)'
;MIAPGDRPSAAWRGLPPGTVLNAVIETLDLRSLPRPELVDAAVAAQRQVAHLDALRARVVAELAARPDPPGGDATAATVAQALALEPEQAGELVELAVELVRSLPATLTALDEGRITVDKAAIIARHTRRLAPSTRATVEAVALARAPELTESQLRRWMHDAMSCGEGHCASS
;
A
#
# COMPACT_ATOMS: atom_id res chain seq x y z
N MET A 1 -36.91 -9.94 -27.25
CA MET A 1 -36.65 -8.50 -27.05
C MET A 1 -36.75 -8.24 -25.55
N ILE A 2 -35.60 -8.29 -24.85
CA ILE A 2 -35.48 -7.99 -23.41
C ILE A 2 -34.84 -6.61 -23.35
N ALA A 3 -35.46 -5.68 -22.62
CA ALA A 3 -34.92 -4.33 -22.46
C ALA A 3 -33.49 -4.39 -21.89
N PRO A 4 -32.52 -3.64 -22.44
CA PRO A 4 -31.20 -3.56 -21.86
C PRO A 4 -31.31 -2.72 -20.58
N GLY A 5 -31.64 -3.38 -19.47
CA GLY A 5 -31.54 -2.81 -18.14
C GLY A 5 -30.10 -2.35 -17.93
N ASP A 6 -29.95 -1.10 -17.53
CA ASP A 6 -28.70 -0.36 -17.38
C ASP A 6 -27.53 -1.25 -16.99
N ARG A 7 -26.58 -1.42 -17.92
CA ARG A 7 -25.25 -1.91 -17.54
C ARG A 7 -24.77 -0.96 -16.45
N PRO A 8 -24.36 -1.44 -15.26
CA PRO A 8 -23.76 -0.57 -14.27
C PRO A 8 -22.66 0.21 -14.99
N SER A 9 -22.82 1.53 -15.03
CA SER A 9 -21.92 2.41 -15.76
C SER A 9 -20.49 2.03 -15.42
N ALA A 10 -19.67 1.80 -16.45
CA ALA A 10 -18.23 1.60 -16.33
C ALA A 10 -17.52 2.67 -15.47
N ALA A 11 -18.20 3.77 -15.15
CA ALA A 11 -17.76 4.84 -14.26
C ALA A 11 -17.17 4.33 -12.93
N TRP A 12 -17.66 3.22 -12.37
CA TRP A 12 -17.13 2.72 -11.11
C TRP A 12 -15.65 2.30 -11.19
N ARG A 13 -15.16 1.92 -12.38
CA ARG A 13 -13.76 1.56 -12.62
C ARG A 13 -12.81 2.73 -12.34
N GLY A 14 -13.27 3.96 -12.58
CA GLY A 14 -12.51 5.19 -12.41
C GLY A 14 -12.66 5.84 -11.04
N LEU A 15 -13.53 5.32 -10.16
CA LEU A 15 -13.71 5.91 -8.83
C LEU A 15 -12.41 5.75 -8.01
N PRO A 16 -12.01 6.76 -7.22
CA PRO A 16 -10.95 6.59 -6.23
C PRO A 16 -11.38 5.58 -5.16
N PRO A 17 -10.45 4.84 -4.54
CA PRO A 17 -10.80 4.01 -3.39
C PRO A 17 -11.33 4.87 -2.24
N GLY A 18 -12.15 4.26 -1.40
CA GLY A 18 -12.88 4.93 -0.32
C GLY A 18 -14.33 4.48 -0.27
N THR A 19 -15.16 5.24 0.44
CA THR A 19 -16.55 4.84 0.75
C THR A 19 -17.40 4.58 -0.50
N VAL A 20 -17.29 5.44 -1.52
CA VAL A 20 -18.13 5.32 -2.72
C VAL A 20 -17.76 4.09 -3.54
N LEU A 21 -16.46 3.83 -3.76
CA LEU A 21 -16.03 2.64 -4.48
C LEU A 21 -16.40 1.36 -3.72
N ASN A 22 -16.20 1.33 -2.40
CA ASN A 22 -16.55 0.18 -1.56
C ASN A 22 -18.05 -0.16 -1.67
N ALA A 23 -18.92 0.84 -1.54
CA ALA A 23 -20.37 0.65 -1.66
C ALA A 23 -20.77 0.08 -3.02
N VAL A 24 -20.11 0.50 -4.11
CA VAL A 24 -20.39 -0.06 -5.44
C VAL A 24 -19.94 -1.52 -5.52
N ILE A 25 -18.70 -1.84 -5.12
CA ILE A 25 -18.15 -3.20 -5.22
C ILE A 25 -19.01 -4.21 -4.44
N GLU A 26 -19.47 -3.84 -3.24
CA GLU A 26 -20.33 -4.70 -2.40
C GLU A 26 -21.68 -5.04 -3.03
N THR A 27 -22.14 -4.23 -3.99
CA THR A 27 -23.43 -4.41 -4.68
C THR A 27 -23.33 -5.07 -6.05
N LEU A 28 -22.11 -5.37 -6.52
CA LEU A 28 -21.91 -6.02 -7.82
C LEU A 28 -22.40 -7.48 -7.78
N ASP A 29 -23.27 -7.84 -8.72
CA ASP A 29 -23.58 -9.25 -8.96
C ASP A 29 -22.47 -9.91 -9.80
N LEU A 30 -21.48 -10.47 -9.11
CA LEU A 30 -20.32 -11.12 -9.73
C LEU A 30 -20.69 -12.26 -10.68
N ARG A 31 -21.88 -12.87 -10.55
CA ARG A 31 -22.29 -13.99 -11.42
C ARG A 31 -22.78 -13.53 -12.78
N SER A 32 -23.26 -12.29 -12.88
CA SER A 32 -23.73 -11.70 -14.14
C SER A 32 -22.67 -10.85 -14.84
N LEU A 33 -21.55 -10.53 -14.17
CA LEU A 33 -20.46 -9.77 -14.78
C LEU A 33 -19.74 -10.53 -15.90
N PRO A 34 -19.50 -9.90 -17.07
CA PRO A 34 -18.59 -10.43 -18.08
C PRO A 34 -17.16 -10.59 -17.55
N ARG A 35 -16.41 -11.53 -18.13
CA ARG A 35 -15.02 -11.82 -17.71
C ARG A 35 -14.10 -10.60 -17.63
N PRO A 36 -14.09 -9.64 -18.58
CA PRO A 36 -13.27 -8.43 -18.44
C PRO A 36 -13.67 -7.58 -17.23
N GLU A 37 -14.96 -7.51 -16.91
CA GLU A 37 -15.45 -6.71 -15.78
C GLU A 37 -15.16 -7.36 -14.43
N LEU A 38 -15.02 -8.69 -14.39
CA LEU A 38 -14.51 -9.40 -13.21
C LEU A 38 -13.04 -9.04 -12.92
N VAL A 39 -12.24 -8.82 -13.96
CA VAL A 39 -10.85 -8.33 -13.79
C VAL A 39 -10.86 -6.91 -13.24
N ASP A 40 -11.72 -6.03 -13.78
CA ASP A 40 -11.86 -4.67 -13.27
C ASP A 40 -12.34 -4.64 -11.81
N ALA A 41 -13.26 -5.54 -11.44
CA ALA A 41 -13.75 -5.67 -10.07
C ALA A 41 -12.64 -6.14 -9.13
N ALA A 42 -11.79 -7.08 -9.56
CA ALA A 42 -10.62 -7.50 -8.80
C ALA A 42 -9.60 -6.36 -8.61
N VAL A 43 -9.35 -5.55 -9.65
CA VAL A 43 -8.49 -4.36 -9.57
C VAL A 43 -9.07 -3.34 -8.60
N ALA A 44 -10.39 -3.06 -8.69
CA ALA A 44 -11.07 -2.13 -7.81
C ALA A 44 -11.05 -2.59 -6.34
N ALA A 45 -11.26 -3.88 -6.09
CA ALA A 45 -11.15 -4.47 -4.75
C ALA A 45 -9.74 -4.34 -4.18
N GLN A 46 -8.69 -4.60 -4.99
CA GLN A 46 -7.31 -4.40 -4.54
C GLN A 46 -7.03 -2.92 -4.22
N ARG A 47 -7.50 -1.97 -5.03
CA ARG A 47 -7.35 -0.54 -4.70
C ARG A 47 -8.00 -0.19 -3.36
N GLN A 48 -9.13 -0.83 -3.03
CA GLN A 48 -9.80 -0.66 -1.74
C GLN A 48 -9.01 -1.28 -0.58
N VAL A 49 -8.40 -2.46 -0.78
CA VAL A 49 -7.51 -3.09 0.21
C VAL A 49 -6.31 -2.19 0.50
N ALA A 50 -5.64 -1.70 -0.53
CA ALA A 50 -4.52 -0.76 -0.40
C ALA A 50 -4.90 0.52 0.38
N HIS A 51 -6.08 1.09 0.10
CA HIS A 51 -6.59 2.23 0.84
C HIS A 51 -6.81 1.93 2.34
N LEU A 52 -7.38 0.77 2.66
CA LEU A 52 -7.56 0.35 4.06
C LEU A 52 -6.24 0.02 4.74
N ASP A 53 -5.24 -0.48 4.02
CA ASP A 53 -3.87 -0.65 4.53
C ASP A 53 -3.22 0.70 4.86
N ALA A 54 -3.41 1.74 4.03
CA ALA A 54 -2.95 3.09 4.35
C ALA A 54 -3.65 3.65 5.60
N LEU A 55 -4.96 3.44 5.75
CA LEU A 55 -5.69 3.80 6.96
C LEU A 55 -5.14 3.07 8.19
N ARG A 56 -4.92 1.75 8.09
CA ARG A 56 -4.34 0.94 9.16
C ARG A 56 -2.95 1.44 9.56
N ALA A 57 -2.11 1.79 8.59
CA ALA A 57 -0.79 2.36 8.84
C ALA A 57 -0.89 3.69 9.61
N ARG A 58 -1.81 4.59 9.24
CA ARG A 58 -2.04 5.86 9.96
C ARG A 58 -2.48 5.61 11.41
N VAL A 59 -3.44 4.71 11.62
CA VAL A 59 -3.95 4.38 12.96
C VAL A 59 -2.85 3.78 13.85
N VAL A 60 -2.07 2.85 13.31
CA VAL A 60 -1.00 2.19 14.08
C VAL A 60 0.16 3.13 14.37
N ALA A 61 0.54 3.99 13.42
CA ALA A 61 1.56 4.99 13.65
C ALA A 61 1.14 6.02 14.71
N GLU A 62 -0.13 6.42 14.70
CA GLU A 62 -0.71 7.28 15.74
C GLU A 62 -0.71 6.58 17.11
N LEU A 63 -1.08 5.29 17.16
CA LEU A 63 -0.99 4.49 18.39
C LEU A 63 0.45 4.46 18.92
N ALA A 64 1.44 4.19 18.06
CA ALA A 64 2.85 4.15 18.40
C ALA A 64 3.45 5.52 18.78
N ALA A 65 2.80 6.62 18.39
CA ALA A 65 3.22 7.97 18.76
C ALA A 65 2.71 8.39 20.16
N ARG A 66 1.70 7.68 20.69
CA ARG A 66 1.15 7.94 22.01
C ARG A 66 1.98 7.23 23.08
N PRO A 67 2.15 7.83 24.26
CA PRO A 67 2.80 7.15 25.37
C PRO A 67 1.95 5.95 25.81
N ASP A 68 2.61 4.81 26.03
CA ASP A 68 1.97 3.65 26.64
C ASP A 68 1.53 3.99 28.08
N PRO A 69 0.38 3.49 28.54
CA PRO A 69 -0.04 3.68 29.93
C PRO A 69 0.97 3.05 30.89
N PRO A 70 1.11 3.54 32.14
CA PRO A 70 2.00 2.93 33.12
C PRO A 70 1.72 1.44 33.32
N GLY A 71 2.72 0.59 33.05
CA GLY A 71 2.59 -0.87 33.12
C GLY A 71 1.86 -1.52 31.94
N GLY A 72 1.57 -0.76 30.88
CA GLY A 72 1.01 -1.27 29.63
C GLY A 72 2.03 -2.04 28.80
N ASP A 73 1.52 -2.91 27.93
CA ASP A 73 2.32 -3.61 26.94
C ASP A 73 2.86 -2.62 25.90
N ALA A 74 4.02 -2.94 25.32
CA ALA A 74 4.53 -2.18 24.17
C ALA A 74 3.51 -2.22 23.03
N THR A 75 3.39 -1.11 22.27
CA THR A 75 2.42 -0.98 21.16
C THR A 75 2.35 -2.22 20.25
N ALA A 76 3.49 -2.83 19.90
CA ALA A 76 3.53 -4.04 19.07
C ALA A 76 2.82 -5.25 19.72
N ALA A 77 2.94 -5.45 21.03
CA ALA A 77 2.24 -6.52 21.74
C ALA A 77 0.74 -6.26 21.83
N THR A 78 0.32 -5.00 22.03
CA THR A 78 -1.11 -4.61 21.97
C THR A 78 -1.68 -4.87 20.58
N VAL A 79 -0.97 -4.50 19.52
CA VAL A 79 -1.37 -4.76 18.13
C VAL A 79 -1.42 -6.27 17.84
N ALA A 80 -0.44 -7.04 18.31
CA ALA A 80 -0.40 -8.49 18.16
C ALA A 80 -1.65 -9.14 18.75
N GLN A 81 -1.99 -8.78 19.98
CA GLN A 81 -3.17 -9.29 20.66
C GLN A 81 -4.48 -8.89 19.95
N ALA A 82 -4.62 -7.61 19.60
CA ALA A 82 -5.86 -7.08 19.01
C ALA A 82 -6.15 -7.64 17.61
N LEU A 83 -5.10 -7.92 16.82
CA LEU A 83 -5.21 -8.42 15.45
C LEU A 83 -4.94 -9.93 15.32
N ALA A 84 -4.73 -10.63 16.42
CA ALA A 84 -4.35 -12.05 16.45
C ALA A 84 -3.14 -12.35 15.54
N LEU A 85 -2.08 -11.56 15.66
CA LEU A 85 -0.83 -11.70 14.91
C LEU A 85 0.28 -12.30 15.78
N GLU A 86 1.24 -12.94 15.13
CA GLU A 86 2.50 -13.29 15.79
C GLU A 86 3.26 -12.02 16.20
N PRO A 87 4.03 -12.05 17.32
CA PRO A 87 4.75 -10.87 17.81
C PRO A 87 5.67 -10.24 16.76
N GLU A 88 6.34 -11.06 15.95
CA GLU A 88 7.20 -10.59 14.85
C GLU A 88 6.40 -9.84 13.78
N GLN A 89 5.26 -10.38 13.35
CA GLN A 89 4.39 -9.75 12.36
C GLN A 89 3.83 -8.41 12.86
N ALA A 90 3.45 -8.34 14.14
CA ALA A 90 2.99 -7.09 14.74
C ALA A 90 4.12 -6.05 14.84
N GLY A 91 5.34 -6.49 15.16
CA GLY A 91 6.53 -5.65 15.13
C GLY A 91 6.80 -5.06 13.75
N GLU A 92 6.83 -5.89 12.71
CA GLU A 92 7.01 -5.44 11.32
C GLU A 92 5.92 -4.47 10.87
N LEU A 93 4.67 -4.73 11.26
CA LEU A 93 3.53 -3.87 10.96
C LEU A 93 3.66 -2.49 11.60
N VAL A 94 4.02 -2.43 12.89
CA VAL A 94 4.24 -1.16 13.61
C VAL A 94 5.42 -0.39 13.02
N GLU A 95 6.54 -1.07 12.76
CA GLU A 95 7.72 -0.44 12.15
C GLU A 95 7.38 0.17 10.78
N LEU A 96 6.72 -0.61 9.91
CA LEU A 96 6.30 -0.14 8.59
C LEU A 96 5.33 1.04 8.68
N ALA A 97 4.33 0.96 9.57
CA ALA A 97 3.35 2.02 9.76
C ALA A 97 4.01 3.35 10.15
N VAL A 98 4.90 3.32 11.15
CA VAL A 98 5.65 4.51 11.60
C VAL A 98 6.54 5.04 10.49
N GLU A 99 7.22 4.16 9.76
CA GLU A 99 8.10 4.55 8.65
C GLU A 99 7.34 5.22 7.50
N LEU A 100 6.19 4.67 7.10
CA LEU A 100 5.34 5.26 6.06
C LEU A 100 4.82 6.64 6.45
N VAL A 101 4.36 6.81 7.68
CA VAL A 101 3.79 8.09 8.14
C VAL A 101 4.86 9.16 8.33
N ARG A 102 6.03 8.80 8.88
CA ARG A 102 7.06 9.78 9.25
C ARG A 102 8.09 10.06 8.17
N SER A 103 8.42 9.06 7.35
CA SER A 103 9.59 9.11 6.46
C SER A 103 9.28 8.89 4.99
N LEU A 104 8.12 8.31 4.66
CA LEU A 104 7.72 7.99 3.28
C LEU A 104 6.27 8.44 2.98
N PRO A 105 5.97 9.74 3.15
CA PRO A 105 4.60 10.25 2.98
C PRO A 105 4.09 10.07 1.54
N ALA A 106 4.96 10.13 0.52
CA ALA A 106 4.53 9.92 -0.86
C ALA A 106 4.15 8.46 -1.13
N THR A 107 4.82 7.52 -0.49
CA THR A 107 4.50 6.08 -0.53
C THR A 107 3.17 5.83 0.17
N LEU A 108 2.93 6.47 1.33
CA LEU A 108 1.65 6.38 2.02
C LEU A 108 0.50 6.93 1.16
N THR A 109 0.69 8.08 0.49
CA THR A 109 -0.29 8.62 -0.46
C THR A 109 -0.55 7.67 -1.63
N ALA A 110 0.50 7.05 -2.18
CA ALA A 110 0.34 6.09 -3.28
C ALA A 110 -0.44 4.83 -2.86
N LEU A 111 -0.21 4.36 -1.63
CA LEU A 111 -0.96 3.26 -1.04
C LEU A 111 -2.43 3.65 -0.83
N ASP A 112 -2.67 4.85 -0.29
CA ASP A 112 -4.01 5.39 -0.02
C ASP A 112 -4.86 5.58 -1.28
N GLU A 113 -4.23 5.96 -2.39
CA GLU A 113 -4.87 6.10 -3.71
C GLU A 113 -5.05 4.75 -4.44
N GLY A 114 -4.55 3.66 -3.84
CA GLY A 114 -4.58 2.31 -4.41
C GLY A 114 -3.64 2.11 -5.59
N ARG A 115 -2.62 2.98 -5.78
CA ARG A 115 -1.64 2.87 -6.88
C ARG A 115 -0.61 1.77 -6.64
N ILE A 116 -0.34 1.44 -5.38
CA ILE A 116 0.56 0.36 -4.96
C ILE A 116 -0.10 -0.46 -3.86
N THR A 117 0.41 -1.69 -3.63
CA THR A 117 0.01 -2.55 -2.51
C THR A 117 0.91 -2.32 -1.29
N VAL A 118 0.48 -2.81 -0.13
CA VAL A 118 1.28 -2.75 1.11
C VAL A 118 2.63 -3.46 0.95
N ASP A 119 2.70 -4.56 0.19
CA ASP A 119 3.94 -5.28 -0.06
C ASP A 119 4.95 -4.45 -0.87
N LYS A 120 4.47 -3.72 -1.88
CA LYS A 120 5.30 -2.76 -2.64
C LYS A 120 5.76 -1.61 -1.76
N ALA A 121 4.89 -1.09 -0.89
CA ALA A 121 5.26 -0.05 0.08
C ALA A 121 6.34 -0.56 1.06
N ALA A 122 6.22 -1.79 1.55
CA ALA A 122 7.21 -2.44 2.41
C ALA A 122 8.57 -2.64 1.71
N ILE A 123 8.57 -2.99 0.41
CA ILE A 123 9.81 -3.07 -0.38
C ILE A 123 10.51 -1.70 -0.43
N ILE A 124 9.77 -0.62 -0.73
CA ILE A 124 10.31 0.74 -0.78
C ILE A 124 10.87 1.16 0.59
N ALA A 125 10.11 0.90 1.66
CA ALA A 125 10.51 1.18 3.04
C ALA A 125 11.83 0.49 3.42
N ARG A 126 11.90 -0.84 3.23
CA ARG A 126 13.08 -1.65 3.57
C ARG A 126 14.35 -1.19 2.85
N HIS A 127 14.28 -0.86 1.56
CA HIS A 127 15.45 -0.44 0.78
C HIS A 127 15.89 1.00 1.07
N THR A 128 14.97 1.86 1.53
CA THR A 128 15.27 3.27 1.77
C THR A 128 15.57 3.61 3.23
N ARG A 129 15.37 2.69 4.18
CA ARG A 129 15.49 2.98 5.64
C ARG A 129 16.83 3.52 6.09
N ARG A 130 17.92 3.18 5.37
CA ARG A 130 19.29 3.58 5.72
C ARG A 130 19.74 4.88 5.03
N LEU A 131 18.90 5.47 4.19
CA LEU A 131 19.25 6.67 3.44
C LEU A 131 19.01 7.93 4.28
N ALA A 132 19.83 8.95 4.02
CA ALA A 132 19.60 10.29 4.55
C ALA A 132 18.26 10.85 4.05
N PRO A 133 17.54 11.69 4.81
CA PRO A 133 16.18 12.13 4.48
C PRO A 133 16.01 12.71 3.06
N SER A 134 16.96 13.51 2.58
CA SER A 134 16.91 14.09 1.22
C SER A 134 17.08 13.05 0.11
N THR A 135 18.05 12.14 0.28
CA THR A 135 18.28 11.02 -0.66
C THR A 135 17.10 10.05 -0.64
N ARG A 136 16.54 9.79 0.55
CA ARG A 136 15.36 8.95 0.74
C ARG A 136 14.16 9.47 -0.04
N ALA A 137 13.83 10.76 0.07
CA ALA A 137 12.73 11.37 -0.66
C ALA A 137 12.93 11.30 -2.19
N THR A 138 14.18 11.45 -2.65
CA THR A 138 14.50 11.34 -4.08
C THR A 138 14.29 9.91 -4.58
N VAL A 139 14.83 8.91 -3.86
CA VAL A 139 14.69 7.49 -4.23
C VAL A 139 13.22 7.05 -4.14
N GLU A 140 12.48 7.52 -3.14
CA GLU A 140 11.04 7.29 -3.01
C GLU A 140 10.28 7.75 -4.26
N ALA A 141 10.53 8.97 -4.72
CA ALA A 141 9.84 9.51 -5.90
C ALA A 141 10.13 8.67 -7.17
N VAL A 142 11.40 8.27 -7.38
CA VAL A 142 11.78 7.43 -8.53
C VAL A 142 11.16 6.04 -8.43
N ALA A 143 11.15 5.44 -7.23
CA ALA A 143 10.54 4.14 -7.00
C ALA A 143 9.03 4.17 -7.28
N LEU A 144 8.33 5.21 -6.83
CA LEU A 144 6.89 5.36 -7.03
C LEU A 144 6.50 5.57 -8.49
N ALA A 145 7.38 6.13 -9.32
CA ALA A 145 7.15 6.25 -10.76
C ALA A 145 7.14 4.88 -11.46
N ARG A 146 7.83 3.87 -10.91
CA ARG A 146 7.95 2.53 -11.50
C ARG A 146 7.07 1.49 -10.81
N ALA A 147 6.83 1.63 -9.50
CA ALA A 147 6.18 0.63 -8.67
C ALA A 147 4.81 0.14 -9.18
N PRO A 148 3.92 0.97 -9.76
CA PRO A 148 2.62 0.49 -10.24
C PRO A 148 2.72 -0.58 -11.33
N GLU A 149 3.72 -0.48 -12.21
CA GLU A 149 3.89 -1.34 -13.39
C GLU A 149 4.70 -2.62 -13.11
N LEU A 150 5.44 -2.65 -12.00
CA LEU A 150 6.31 -3.76 -11.65
C LEU A 150 5.58 -4.75 -10.73
N THR A 151 5.87 -6.04 -10.89
CA THR A 151 5.61 -7.02 -9.83
C THR A 151 6.52 -6.75 -8.62
N GLU A 152 6.19 -7.28 -7.44
CA GLU A 152 7.02 -7.14 -6.25
C GLU A 152 8.46 -7.64 -6.45
N SER A 153 8.62 -8.77 -7.14
CA SER A 153 9.94 -9.33 -7.46
C SER A 153 10.74 -8.43 -8.41
N GLN A 154 10.10 -7.83 -9.40
CA GLN A 154 10.74 -6.87 -10.30
C GLN A 154 11.09 -5.57 -9.57
N LEU A 155 10.20 -5.06 -8.71
CA LEU A 155 10.46 -3.87 -7.90
C LEU A 155 11.63 -4.09 -6.96
N ARG A 156 11.69 -5.24 -6.26
CA ARG A 156 12.79 -5.59 -5.37
C ARG A 156 14.13 -5.64 -6.11
N ARG A 157 14.16 -6.27 -7.29
CA ARG A 157 15.37 -6.31 -8.14
C ARG A 157 15.77 -4.91 -8.57
N TRP A 158 14.83 -4.13 -9.09
CA TRP A 158 15.09 -2.77 -9.57
C TRP A 158 15.62 -1.86 -8.44
N MET A 159 15.03 -1.94 -7.24
CA MET A 159 15.53 -1.20 -6.06
C MET A 159 16.95 -1.62 -5.70
N HIS A 160 17.25 -2.92 -5.66
CA HIS A 160 18.60 -3.42 -5.39
C HIS A 160 19.63 -2.90 -6.41
N ASP A 161 19.30 -2.94 -7.70
CA ASP A 161 20.16 -2.46 -8.78
C ASP A 161 20.37 -0.93 -8.69
N ALA A 162 19.30 -0.16 -8.46
CA ALA A 162 19.38 1.29 -8.28
C ALA A 162 20.24 1.69 -7.06
N MET A 163 20.13 0.94 -5.96
CA MET A 163 20.90 1.19 -4.74
C MET A 163 22.39 0.84 -4.92
N SER A 164 22.69 -0.25 -5.61
CA SER A 164 24.08 -0.68 -5.87
C SER A 164 24.81 0.19 -6.90
N CYS A 165 24.10 0.73 -7.90
CA CYS A 165 24.67 1.70 -8.84
C CYS A 165 24.99 3.07 -8.20
N GLY A 166 24.36 3.41 -7.06
CA GLY A 166 24.62 4.64 -6.31
C GLY A 166 25.89 4.59 -5.44
N GLU A 167 26.30 3.40 -4.99
CA GLU A 167 27.48 3.20 -4.13
C GLU A 167 28.78 2.98 -4.92
N GLY A 168 28.66 2.68 -6.22
CA GLY A 168 29.79 2.55 -7.14
C GLY A 168 29.38 2.94 -8.55
N HIS A 169 29.93 4.04 -9.03
CA HIS A 169 29.87 4.53 -10.41
C HIS A 169 29.71 3.41 -11.46
N CYS A 170 28.61 3.41 -12.23
CA CYS A 170 28.51 2.85 -13.59
C CYS A 170 27.32 3.52 -14.29
N ALA A 171 27.54 4.37 -15.30
CA ALA A 171 27.96 4.10 -16.67
C ALA A 171 26.73 4.02 -17.61
N SER A 172 26.66 5.00 -18.51
CA SER A 172 25.67 5.20 -19.56
C SER A 172 25.30 3.94 -20.33
N SER A 173 24.00 3.75 -20.58
CA SER A 173 23.40 3.46 -21.90
C SER A 173 21.88 3.52 -21.82
#